data_AF-A0AAU9Y292-F1
#
_entry.id   AF-A0AAU9Y292-F1
#
_cell.length_a   1.000
_cell.length_b   1.000
_cell.length_c   1.000
_cell.angle_alpha   90.00
_cell.angle_beta   90.00
_cell.angle_gamma   90.00
#
_symmetry.space_group_name_H-M   'P 1'
#
loop_
_entity.id
_entity.type
_entity.pdbx_description
1 polymer ?
#
loop_
_entity_poly.entity_id
_entity_poly.type
_entity_poly.pdbx_seq_one_letter_code
_entity_poly.pdbx_strand_id
1 'polypeptide(L)'
;MYNLLLGLFLITFQVGCYGAPGPRMNGKQVVKRAVCTEDQLDKNPGCLYWKQSGYCDYEYVKARCQESCGFCDPPPPQPCKANENDKKNGCKSWKNQGLCKNGQYHQFMKENCYVTCGYCIAPPTSPPRATPAPQVDPDACLKAHNEKRALHPGTPMLVWDDALAQHAKTWADHLASKGTLEHAENTGEGENLYYFGTSGSYVATCDDAVQAWYDEIKDYDYQNPVFSLSTGHFTAVVWKSTTRVGAALVKVVDGGYTKTYVVARYLPQGNMKGRFAENVLPLAS
;
A
#
# COMPACT_ATOMS: atom_id res chain seq x y z
N MET A 1 62.57 33.86 32.03
CA MET A 1 63.01 35.27 32.05
C MET A 1 63.35 35.67 30.62
N TYR A 2 62.66 36.69 30.08
CA TYR A 2 62.88 37.42 28.81
C TYR A 2 62.70 36.60 27.50
N ASN A 3 62.08 37.09 26.42
CA ASN A 3 61.48 38.39 26.12
C ASN A 3 60.48 38.27 24.95
N LEU A 4 59.64 39.29 24.85
CA LEU A 4 58.50 39.52 23.95
C LEU A 4 58.92 40.26 22.65
N LEU A 5 58.01 40.30 21.65
CA LEU A 5 57.84 41.29 20.53
C LEU A 5 58.82 41.19 19.33
N LEU A 6 58.53 41.48 18.05
CA LEU A 6 57.44 42.07 17.22
C LEU A 6 57.43 41.30 15.87
N GLY A 7 56.35 41.04 15.12
CA GLY A 7 55.52 41.98 14.35
C GLY A 7 56.09 42.27 12.94
N LEU A 8 55.44 41.82 11.85
CA LEU A 8 55.20 42.59 10.59
C LEU A 8 54.39 41.80 9.52
N PHE A 9 53.22 42.37 9.16
CA PHE A 9 52.64 42.63 7.83
C PHE A 9 52.35 41.54 6.76
N LEU A 10 51.03 41.41 6.50
CA LEU A 10 50.26 41.35 5.23
C LEU A 10 50.71 40.43 4.07
N ILE A 11 49.80 39.57 3.59
CA ILE A 11 49.09 39.68 2.28
C ILE A 11 48.10 38.51 2.11
N THR A 12 46.96 38.85 1.51
CA THR A 12 45.75 38.13 1.09
C THR A 12 45.92 36.74 0.44
N PHE A 13 44.94 35.84 0.62
CA PHE A 13 44.03 35.34 -0.45
C PHE A 13 43.06 34.27 0.09
N GLN A 14 41.84 34.28 -0.46
CA GLN A 14 40.68 33.49 -0.07
C GLN A 14 40.51 32.31 -1.03
N VAL A 15 40.57 31.07 -0.53
CA VAL A 15 40.10 29.82 -1.18
C VAL A 15 40.06 28.77 -0.06
N GLY A 16 39.01 28.02 0.24
CA GLY A 16 38.03 27.35 -0.60
C GLY A 16 37.91 25.93 -0.02
N CYS A 17 36.83 25.63 0.71
CA CYS A 17 36.61 24.29 1.27
C CYS A 17 36.32 23.31 0.13
N TYR A 18 37.25 22.40 -0.17
CA TYR A 18 37.02 21.27 -1.05
C TYR A 18 36.17 20.22 -0.33
N GLY A 19 34.87 20.18 -0.64
CA GLY A 19 34.05 18.98 -0.46
C GLY A 19 34.40 17.96 -1.56
N ALA A 20 34.68 16.72 -1.15
CA ALA A 20 34.93 15.61 -2.06
C ALA A 20 33.70 15.32 -2.95
N PRO A 21 33.86 15.07 -4.25
CA PRO A 21 32.76 14.58 -5.09
C PRO A 21 32.53 13.08 -4.84
N GLY A 22 31.34 12.74 -4.35
CA GLY A 22 30.83 11.36 -4.37
C GLY A 22 30.66 10.82 -5.80
N PRO A 23 30.53 9.50 -5.96
CA PRO A 23 30.53 8.86 -7.28
C PRO A 23 29.33 9.31 -8.13
N ARG A 24 29.62 9.82 -9.33
CA ARG A 24 28.61 10.09 -10.36
C ARG A 24 27.98 8.77 -10.80
N MET A 25 26.71 8.57 -10.46
CA MET A 25 25.86 7.58 -11.10
C MET A 25 25.66 8.02 -12.56
N ASN A 26 26.31 7.33 -13.51
CA ASN A 26 26.03 7.47 -14.94
C ASN A 26 24.62 6.93 -15.22
N GLY A 27 23.61 7.76 -15.02
CA GLY A 27 22.30 7.54 -15.59
C GLY A 27 22.42 7.62 -17.11
N LYS A 28 22.49 6.47 -17.80
CA LYS A 28 22.20 6.42 -19.23
C LYS A 28 20.78 6.96 -19.41
N GLN A 29 20.66 8.22 -19.82
CA GLN A 29 19.41 8.81 -20.25
C GLN A 29 18.91 7.94 -21.40
N VAL A 30 17.81 7.20 -21.20
CA VAL A 30 17.16 6.43 -22.26
C VAL A 30 16.58 7.46 -23.22
N VAL A 31 17.31 7.76 -24.30
CA VAL A 31 16.79 8.58 -25.39
C VAL A 31 15.64 7.79 -26.02
N LYS A 32 14.40 8.23 -25.80
CA LYS A 32 13.22 7.63 -26.46
C LYS A 32 13.39 7.82 -27.98
N ARG A 33 13.32 6.74 -28.74
CA ARG A 33 13.37 6.80 -30.21
C ARG A 33 11.98 7.18 -30.72
N ALA A 34 11.92 7.73 -31.92
CA ALA A 34 10.65 7.95 -32.59
C ALA A 34 9.94 6.61 -32.87
N VAL A 35 8.61 6.60 -32.87
CA VAL A 35 7.83 5.43 -33.28
C VAL A 35 7.94 5.23 -34.79
N CYS A 36 8.10 3.99 -35.24
CA CYS A 36 8.14 3.65 -36.66
C CYS A 36 6.80 3.99 -37.33
N THR A 37 6.86 4.70 -38.45
CA THR A 37 5.75 4.82 -39.41
C THR A 37 5.61 3.53 -40.23
N GLU A 38 4.50 3.36 -40.95
CA GLU A 38 4.25 2.13 -41.73
C GLU A 38 5.35 1.84 -42.75
N ASP A 39 5.95 2.88 -43.35
CA ASP A 39 7.06 2.78 -44.29
C ASP A 39 8.42 2.54 -43.61
N GLN A 40 8.50 2.61 -42.28
CA GLN A 40 9.69 2.31 -41.48
C GLN A 40 9.63 0.92 -40.82
N LEU A 41 8.50 0.22 -40.90
CA LEU A 41 8.43 -1.17 -40.44
C LEU A 41 9.39 -2.08 -41.22
N ASP A 42 9.77 -3.20 -40.61
CA ASP A 42 10.66 -4.18 -41.25
C ASP A 42 10.04 -4.70 -42.56
N LYS A 43 10.69 -4.38 -43.69
CA LYS A 43 10.25 -4.74 -45.05
C LYS A 43 10.79 -6.08 -45.52
N ASN A 44 11.64 -6.73 -44.73
CA ASN A 44 12.27 -7.99 -45.10
C ASN A 44 12.21 -8.99 -43.93
N PRO A 45 11.79 -10.24 -44.16
CA PRO A 45 11.74 -11.25 -43.09
C PRO A 45 13.13 -11.57 -42.49
N GLY A 46 14.22 -11.23 -43.18
CA GLY A 46 15.60 -11.38 -42.70
C GLY A 46 16.06 -10.33 -41.68
N CYS A 47 15.27 -9.30 -41.37
CA CYS A 47 15.70 -8.17 -40.54
C CYS A 47 16.17 -8.56 -39.14
N LEU A 48 15.50 -9.50 -38.49
CA LEU A 48 15.91 -9.99 -37.17
C LEU A 48 17.22 -10.78 -37.23
N TYR A 49 17.41 -11.58 -38.27
CA TYR A 49 18.64 -12.31 -38.51
C TYR A 49 19.80 -11.34 -38.75
N TRP A 50 19.60 -10.34 -39.61
CA TRP A 50 20.62 -9.32 -39.90
C TRP A 50 20.98 -8.47 -38.70
N LYS A 51 20.01 -8.15 -37.84
CA LYS A 51 20.28 -7.54 -36.53
C LYS A 51 21.17 -8.42 -35.67
N GLN A 52 20.81 -9.70 -35.49
CA GLN A 52 21.57 -10.63 -34.66
C GLN A 52 22.99 -10.86 -35.19
N SER A 53 23.17 -10.78 -36.51
CA SER A 53 24.47 -10.93 -37.17
C SER A 53 25.24 -9.61 -37.36
N GLY A 54 24.76 -8.49 -36.81
CA GLY A 54 25.48 -7.21 -36.81
C GLY A 54 25.48 -6.45 -38.14
N TYR A 55 24.54 -6.72 -39.05
CA TYR A 55 24.46 -6.08 -40.37
C TYR A 55 23.66 -4.77 -40.39
N CYS A 56 23.27 -4.21 -39.24
CA CYS A 56 22.40 -3.03 -39.17
C CYS A 56 22.99 -1.76 -39.79
N ASP A 57 24.31 -1.69 -39.96
CA ASP A 57 25.00 -0.55 -40.57
C ASP A 57 25.08 -0.63 -42.11
N TYR A 58 24.68 -1.75 -42.71
CA TYR A 58 24.66 -1.88 -44.16
C TYR A 58 23.47 -1.11 -44.74
N GLU A 59 23.72 -0.23 -45.72
CA GLU A 59 22.69 0.61 -46.34
C GLU A 59 21.43 -0.17 -46.78
N TYR A 60 21.63 -1.39 -47.30
CA TYR A 60 20.52 -2.27 -47.67
C TYR A 60 19.62 -2.65 -46.49
N VAL A 61 20.23 -3.01 -45.35
CA VAL A 61 19.55 -3.44 -44.11
C VAL A 61 18.96 -2.22 -43.40
N LYS A 62 19.71 -1.13 -43.31
CA LYS A 62 19.28 0.15 -42.72
C LYS A 62 18.03 0.71 -43.40
N ALA A 63 17.91 0.56 -44.72
CA ALA A 63 16.73 1.00 -45.47
C ALA A 63 15.50 0.09 -45.30
N ARG A 64 15.64 -1.12 -44.75
CA ARG A 64 14.59 -2.15 -44.75
C ARG A 64 14.26 -2.72 -43.37
N CYS A 65 15.08 -2.46 -42.36
CA CYS A 65 15.02 -3.13 -41.06
C CYS A 65 15.06 -2.13 -39.90
N GLN A 66 14.26 -1.05 -39.98
CA GLN A 66 14.38 0.05 -39.02
C GLN A 66 13.88 -0.31 -37.63
N GLU A 67 12.84 -1.14 -37.52
CA GLU A 67 12.34 -1.64 -36.25
C GLU A 67 13.33 -2.64 -35.64
N SER A 68 13.71 -3.68 -36.39
CA SER A 68 14.65 -4.70 -35.90
C SER A 68 15.98 -4.10 -35.47
N CYS A 69 16.57 -3.21 -36.27
CA CYS A 69 17.83 -2.55 -35.95
C CYS A 69 17.69 -1.45 -34.89
N GLY A 70 16.47 -1.11 -34.47
CA GLY A 70 16.23 -0.15 -33.41
C GLY A 70 16.56 1.29 -33.83
N PHE A 71 16.30 1.64 -35.09
CA PHE A 71 16.34 3.04 -35.54
C PHE A 71 15.06 3.79 -35.13
N CYS A 72 13.96 3.06 -34.93
CA CYS A 72 12.70 3.53 -34.36
C CYS A 72 12.14 2.48 -33.38
N ASP A 73 11.23 2.91 -32.50
CA ASP A 73 10.49 2.01 -31.62
C ASP A 73 9.23 1.50 -32.35
N PRO A 74 8.81 0.23 -32.17
CA PRO A 74 7.64 -0.31 -32.85
C PRO A 74 6.36 0.46 -32.48
N PRO A 75 5.38 0.55 -33.40
CA PRO A 75 4.10 1.16 -33.09
C PRO A 75 3.42 0.41 -31.93
N PRO A 76 2.70 1.14 -31.05
CA PRO A 76 1.93 0.48 -29.99
C PRO A 76 0.89 -0.46 -30.61
N PRO A 77 0.59 -1.61 -29.97
CA PRO A 77 -0.41 -2.53 -30.50
C PRO A 77 -1.77 -1.83 -30.61
N GLN A 78 -2.48 -2.06 -31.72
CA GLN A 78 -3.78 -1.45 -31.97
C GLN A 78 -4.88 -2.12 -31.14
N PRO A 79 -6.04 -1.48 -30.92
CA PRO A 79 -7.19 -2.14 -30.30
C PRO A 79 -7.61 -3.39 -31.06
N CYS A 80 -8.00 -4.44 -30.35
CA CYS A 80 -8.46 -5.68 -30.96
C CYS A 80 -9.75 -5.47 -31.76
N LYS A 81 -9.80 -5.99 -32.98
CA LYS A 81 -11.05 -6.14 -33.73
C LYS A 81 -11.94 -7.19 -33.05
N ALA A 82 -13.23 -7.19 -33.37
CA ALA A 82 -14.23 -8.07 -32.73
C ALA A 82 -13.90 -9.58 -32.81
N ASN A 83 -13.09 -9.99 -33.78
CA ASN A 83 -12.66 -11.38 -34.01
C ASN A 83 -11.23 -11.69 -33.51
N GLU A 84 -10.55 -10.72 -32.90
CA GLU A 84 -9.18 -10.83 -32.40
C GLU A 84 -9.18 -11.05 -30.88
N ASN A 85 -9.21 -12.32 -30.46
CA ASN A 85 -9.25 -12.72 -29.05
C ASN A 85 -8.39 -13.98 -28.79
N ASP A 86 -8.21 -14.33 -27.51
CA ASP A 86 -7.62 -15.61 -27.12
C ASP A 86 -8.67 -16.73 -27.26
N LYS A 87 -8.40 -17.69 -28.14
CA LYS A 87 -9.29 -18.82 -28.45
C LYS A 87 -8.98 -20.08 -27.64
N LYS A 88 -7.82 -20.12 -26.98
CA LYS A 88 -7.33 -21.28 -26.24
C LYS A 88 -6.97 -20.90 -24.81
N ASN A 89 -7.32 -21.76 -23.86
CA ASN A 89 -7.06 -21.52 -22.43
C ASN A 89 -5.56 -21.60 -22.07
N GLY A 90 -4.72 -22.17 -22.93
CA GLY A 90 -3.28 -22.35 -22.70
C GLY A 90 -2.42 -21.11 -22.98
N CYS A 91 -2.99 -20.02 -23.49
CA CYS A 91 -2.22 -18.89 -24.04
C CYS A 91 -1.22 -18.28 -23.05
N LYS A 92 -1.59 -18.13 -21.77
CA LYS A 92 -0.68 -17.58 -20.74
C LYS A 92 0.55 -18.47 -20.53
N SER A 93 0.35 -19.78 -20.48
CA SER A 93 1.44 -20.75 -20.31
C SER A 93 2.36 -20.74 -21.53
N TRP A 94 1.79 -20.79 -22.74
CA TRP A 94 2.55 -20.77 -24.00
C TRP A 94 3.30 -19.46 -24.23
N LYS A 95 2.75 -18.32 -23.81
CA LYS A 95 3.48 -17.04 -23.78
C LYS A 95 4.70 -17.11 -22.89
N ASN A 96 4.58 -17.67 -21.68
CA ASN A 96 5.70 -17.79 -20.73
C ASN A 96 6.79 -18.72 -21.25
N GLN A 97 6.44 -19.67 -22.13
CA GLN A 97 7.39 -20.52 -22.85
C GLN A 97 8.02 -19.83 -24.07
N GLY A 98 7.70 -18.55 -24.32
CA GLY A 98 8.25 -17.76 -25.42
C GLY A 98 7.62 -18.03 -26.79
N LEU A 99 6.54 -18.81 -26.87
CA LEU A 99 5.95 -19.27 -28.14
C LEU A 99 5.28 -18.17 -28.97
N CYS A 100 5.03 -17.00 -28.36
CA CYS A 100 4.57 -15.82 -29.09
C CYS A 100 5.63 -15.25 -30.04
N LYS A 101 6.90 -15.64 -29.89
CA LYS A 101 8.02 -15.18 -30.74
C LYS A 101 8.26 -16.18 -31.87
N ASN A 102 9.08 -15.78 -32.85
CA ASN A 102 9.41 -16.57 -34.04
C ASN A 102 9.72 -18.04 -33.72
N GLY A 103 9.23 -18.96 -34.55
CA GLY A 103 9.41 -20.40 -34.40
C GLY A 103 8.23 -21.19 -34.96
N GLN A 104 8.30 -22.52 -34.88
CA GLN A 104 7.29 -23.44 -35.44
C GLN A 104 5.86 -23.18 -34.92
N TYR A 105 5.72 -22.65 -33.71
CA TYR A 105 4.43 -22.39 -33.06
C TYR A 105 3.95 -20.94 -33.20
N HIS A 106 4.74 -20.05 -33.82
CA HIS A 106 4.41 -18.63 -33.91
C HIS A 106 3.08 -18.38 -34.63
N GLN A 107 2.83 -19.10 -35.73
CA GLN A 107 1.58 -19.00 -36.48
C GLN A 107 0.38 -19.50 -35.66
N PHE A 108 0.54 -20.62 -34.98
CA PHE A 108 -0.48 -21.15 -34.08
C PHE A 108 -0.84 -20.14 -32.98
N MET A 109 0.17 -19.49 -32.39
CA MET A 109 -0.03 -18.47 -31.37
C MET A 109 -0.70 -17.20 -31.92
N LYS A 110 -0.37 -16.79 -33.16
CA LYS A 110 -1.07 -15.69 -33.86
C LYS A 110 -2.55 -15.98 -34.10
N GLU A 111 -2.92 -17.22 -34.36
CA GLU A 111 -4.31 -17.58 -34.64
C GLU A 111 -5.16 -17.81 -33.38
N ASN A 112 -4.52 -18.20 -32.27
CA ASN A 112 -5.20 -18.71 -31.08
C ASN A 112 -4.97 -17.89 -29.80
N CYS A 113 -3.95 -17.03 -29.74
CA CYS A 113 -3.53 -16.33 -28.52
C CYS A 113 -3.28 -14.85 -28.78
N TYR A 114 -4.24 -14.21 -29.44
CA TYR A 114 -4.07 -12.91 -30.07
C TYR A 114 -3.79 -11.79 -29.05
N VAL A 115 -4.56 -11.77 -27.96
CA VAL A 115 -4.48 -10.77 -26.89
C VAL A 115 -3.33 -11.09 -25.94
N THR A 116 -3.21 -12.36 -25.53
CA THR A 116 -2.15 -12.77 -24.60
C THR A 116 -0.76 -12.51 -25.19
N CYS A 117 -0.54 -12.79 -26.48
CA CYS A 117 0.73 -12.50 -27.15
C CYS A 117 0.96 -11.01 -27.45
N GLY A 118 -0.04 -10.15 -27.21
CA GLY A 118 0.07 -8.70 -27.38
C GLY A 118 0.01 -8.24 -28.83
N TYR A 119 -0.61 -9.02 -29.73
CA TYR A 119 -0.79 -8.60 -31.13
C TYR A 119 -1.86 -7.50 -31.27
N CYS A 120 -2.74 -7.37 -30.28
CA CYS A 120 -3.64 -6.23 -30.11
C CYS A 120 -3.91 -5.96 -28.61
N ILE A 121 -4.48 -4.80 -28.31
CA ILE A 121 -4.95 -4.41 -26.97
C ILE A 121 -6.45 -4.69 -26.92
N ALA A 122 -6.86 -5.65 -26.08
CA ALA A 122 -8.29 -5.89 -25.89
C ALA A 122 -8.96 -4.62 -25.34
N PRO A 123 -10.16 -4.25 -25.81
CA PRO A 123 -10.92 -3.17 -25.18
C PRO A 123 -11.08 -3.49 -23.70
N PRO A 124 -11.06 -2.49 -22.80
CA PRO A 124 -11.13 -2.71 -21.37
C PRO A 124 -12.48 -3.34 -21.01
N THR A 125 -12.55 -4.66 -20.97
CA THR A 125 -13.59 -5.38 -20.24
C THR A 125 -13.27 -5.12 -18.77
N SER A 126 -14.07 -4.27 -18.11
CA SER A 126 -14.12 -3.97 -16.66
C SER A 126 -12.80 -4.18 -15.87
N PRO A 127 -12.25 -3.16 -15.19
CA PRO A 127 -10.96 -3.27 -14.52
C PRO A 127 -10.86 -4.54 -13.67
N PRO A 128 -9.69 -5.23 -13.64
CA PRO A 128 -9.53 -6.41 -12.82
C PRO A 128 -9.95 -6.07 -11.40
N ARG A 129 -10.96 -6.79 -10.87
CA ARG A 129 -11.42 -6.66 -9.49
C ARG A 129 -10.20 -6.84 -8.60
N ALA A 130 -9.63 -5.74 -8.12
CA ALA A 130 -8.68 -5.78 -7.03
C ALA A 130 -9.36 -6.55 -5.90
N THR A 131 -8.67 -7.52 -5.30
CA THR A 131 -9.12 -8.07 -4.03
C THR A 131 -9.40 -6.87 -3.11
N PRO A 132 -10.62 -6.75 -2.54
CA PRO A 132 -10.93 -5.65 -1.65
C PRO A 132 -9.84 -5.55 -0.58
N ALA A 133 -9.39 -4.34 -0.26
CA ALA A 133 -8.49 -4.15 0.87
C ALA A 133 -9.12 -4.79 2.12
N PRO A 134 -8.33 -5.37 3.04
CA PRO A 134 -8.88 -5.85 4.31
C PRO A 134 -9.67 -4.72 4.99
N GLN A 135 -10.89 -5.00 5.41
CA GLN A 135 -11.78 -4.07 6.13
C GLN A 135 -12.26 -4.75 7.41
N VAL A 136 -12.78 -3.94 8.34
CA VAL A 136 -13.51 -4.46 9.49
C VAL A 136 -14.82 -5.09 9.01
N ASP A 137 -15.13 -6.28 9.50
CA ASP A 137 -16.48 -6.84 9.48
C ASP A 137 -17.27 -6.21 10.65
N PRO A 138 -18.30 -5.39 10.36
CA PRO A 138 -19.10 -4.71 11.39
C PRO A 138 -19.70 -5.66 12.44
N ASP A 139 -20.24 -6.79 12.00
CA ASP A 139 -20.93 -7.73 12.88
C ASP A 139 -19.94 -8.44 13.80
N ALA A 140 -18.80 -8.87 13.26
CA ALA A 140 -17.74 -9.50 14.05
C ALA A 140 -17.15 -8.52 15.08
N CYS A 141 -16.90 -7.28 14.69
CA CYS A 141 -16.35 -6.25 15.57
C CYS A 141 -17.34 -5.82 16.66
N LEU A 142 -18.62 -5.66 16.30
CA LEU A 142 -19.68 -5.38 17.26
C LEU A 142 -19.86 -6.53 18.24
N LYS A 143 -19.84 -7.77 17.75
CA LYS A 143 -19.90 -8.98 18.57
C LYS A 143 -18.74 -9.04 19.57
N ALA A 144 -17.51 -8.80 19.13
CA ALA A 144 -16.34 -8.81 20.01
C ALA A 144 -16.51 -7.82 21.18
N HIS A 145 -16.95 -6.58 20.92
CA HIS A 145 -17.24 -5.61 21.97
C HIS A 145 -18.36 -6.08 22.90
N ASN A 146 -19.46 -6.57 22.35
CA ASN A 146 -20.64 -6.95 23.12
C ASN A 146 -20.41 -8.21 23.97
N GLU A 147 -19.55 -9.13 23.53
CA GLU A 147 -19.12 -10.28 24.34
C GLU A 147 -18.32 -9.81 25.56
N LYS A 148 -17.44 -8.81 25.41
CA LYS A 148 -16.73 -8.22 26.56
C LYS A 148 -17.69 -7.48 27.50
N ARG A 149 -18.58 -6.65 26.97
CA ARG A 149 -19.56 -5.88 27.77
C ARG A 149 -20.51 -6.78 28.55
N ALA A 150 -20.90 -7.93 27.99
CA ALA A 150 -21.77 -8.90 28.66
C ALA A 150 -21.16 -9.49 29.95
N LEU A 151 -19.82 -9.45 30.11
CA LEU A 151 -19.13 -9.88 31.33
C LEU A 151 -19.36 -8.93 32.52
N HIS A 152 -19.87 -7.71 32.25
CA HIS A 152 -20.06 -6.65 33.23
C HIS A 152 -21.56 -6.38 33.43
N PRO A 153 -22.22 -6.97 34.45
CA PRO A 153 -23.65 -6.82 34.67
C PRO A 153 -24.09 -5.35 34.73
N GLY A 154 -25.16 -5.02 34.00
CA GLY A 154 -25.68 -3.65 33.92
C GLY A 154 -25.01 -2.78 32.85
N THR A 155 -24.14 -3.36 32.01
CA THR A 155 -23.52 -2.70 30.85
C THR A 155 -24.30 -3.07 29.58
N PRO A 156 -25.09 -2.17 28.97
CA PRO A 156 -25.89 -2.47 27.78
C PRO A 156 -25.03 -2.80 26.55
N MET A 157 -25.57 -3.58 25.62
CA MET A 157 -24.91 -3.83 24.33
C MET A 157 -24.83 -2.55 23.49
N LEU A 158 -23.74 -2.42 22.74
CA LEU A 158 -23.57 -1.40 21.71
C LEU A 158 -24.35 -1.78 20.46
N VAL A 159 -24.66 -0.78 19.65
CA VAL A 159 -25.07 -0.93 18.26
C VAL A 159 -24.00 -0.35 17.32
N TRP A 160 -23.90 -0.91 16.12
CA TRP A 160 -22.99 -0.39 15.10
C TRP A 160 -23.48 0.94 14.54
N ASP A 161 -22.55 1.86 14.25
CA ASP A 161 -22.84 3.15 13.60
C ASP A 161 -21.87 3.38 12.43
N ASP A 162 -22.41 3.43 11.21
CA ASP A 162 -21.62 3.54 9.99
C ASP A 162 -20.91 4.90 9.86
N ALA A 163 -21.44 5.97 10.46
CA ALA A 163 -20.78 7.27 10.46
C ALA A 163 -19.52 7.23 11.34
N LEU A 164 -19.62 6.61 12.53
CA LEU A 164 -18.46 6.35 13.38
C LEU A 164 -17.42 5.47 12.68
N ALA A 165 -17.84 4.46 11.91
CA ALA A 165 -16.94 3.62 11.14
C ALA A 165 -16.22 4.40 10.01
N GLN A 166 -16.90 5.33 9.36
CA GLN A 166 -16.28 6.23 8.37
C GLN A 166 -15.26 7.16 9.03
N HIS A 167 -15.58 7.75 10.18
CA HIS A 167 -14.63 8.59 10.94
C HIS A 167 -13.41 7.78 11.39
N ALA A 168 -13.63 6.55 11.89
CA ALA A 168 -12.57 5.62 12.23
C ALA A 168 -11.68 5.30 11.01
N LYS A 169 -12.26 5.12 9.83
CA LYS A 169 -11.52 4.85 8.59
C LYS A 169 -10.65 6.03 8.18
N THR A 170 -11.19 7.24 8.20
CA THR A 170 -10.43 8.46 7.93
C THR A 170 -9.22 8.58 8.86
N TRP A 171 -9.41 8.29 10.15
CA TRP A 171 -8.31 8.36 11.10
C TRP A 171 -7.31 7.22 10.93
N ALA A 172 -7.76 5.98 10.68
CA ALA A 172 -6.89 4.85 10.41
C ALA A 172 -5.99 5.08 9.17
N ASP A 173 -6.53 5.73 8.12
CA ASP A 173 -5.75 6.13 6.95
C ASP A 173 -4.69 7.19 7.30
N HIS A 174 -5.06 8.18 8.12
CA HIS A 174 -4.12 9.19 8.63
C HIS A 174 -2.98 8.54 9.42
N LEU A 175 -3.28 7.67 10.38
CA LEU A 175 -2.27 6.96 11.19
C LEU A 175 -1.36 6.07 10.34
N ALA A 176 -1.93 5.37 9.37
CA ALA A 176 -1.19 4.56 8.43
C ALA A 176 -0.24 5.40 7.55
N SER A 177 -0.67 6.59 7.11
CA SER A 177 0.17 7.51 6.33
C SER A 177 1.30 8.12 7.16
N LYS A 178 1.03 8.39 8.45
CA LYS A 178 2.00 8.95 9.40
C LYS A 178 2.99 7.90 9.91
N GLY A 179 2.55 6.66 10.04
CA GLY A 179 3.33 5.54 10.56
C GLY A 179 3.37 5.45 12.10
N THR A 180 2.65 6.30 12.82
CA THR A 180 2.64 6.37 14.30
C THR A 180 1.21 6.49 14.83
N LEU A 181 0.95 5.97 16.04
CA LEU A 181 -0.34 6.19 16.72
C LEU A 181 -0.40 7.57 17.37
N GLU A 182 -1.52 8.26 17.16
CA GLU A 182 -1.89 9.49 17.85
C GLU A 182 -3.41 9.63 17.90
N HIS A 183 -3.93 10.21 18.98
CA HIS A 183 -5.37 10.42 19.11
C HIS A 183 -5.87 11.57 18.26
N ALA A 184 -7.10 11.46 17.75
CA ALA A 184 -7.76 12.56 17.08
C ALA A 184 -8.24 13.62 18.07
N GLU A 185 -8.06 14.90 17.71
CA GLU A 185 -8.49 16.01 18.53
C GLU A 185 -9.91 16.49 18.17
N ASN A 186 -10.65 17.00 19.17
CA ASN A 186 -11.90 17.75 18.99
C ASN A 186 -13.02 17.05 18.20
N THR A 187 -13.11 15.72 18.28
CA THR A 187 -14.11 14.95 17.53
C THR A 187 -15.46 14.80 18.22
N GLY A 188 -15.52 14.97 19.55
CA GLY A 188 -16.71 14.71 20.36
C GLY A 188 -17.05 13.21 20.52
N GLU A 189 -16.11 12.33 20.14
CA GLU A 189 -16.24 10.88 20.18
C GLU A 189 -15.16 10.29 21.10
N GLY A 190 -15.44 9.12 21.69
CA GLY A 190 -14.40 8.31 22.31
C GLY A 190 -13.57 7.61 21.23
N GLU A 191 -12.32 7.26 21.53
CA GLU A 191 -11.43 6.61 20.58
C GLU A 191 -10.54 5.58 21.25
N ASN A 192 -10.43 4.40 20.63
CA ASN A 192 -9.37 3.43 20.91
C ASN A 192 -8.53 3.20 19.65
N LEU A 193 -7.21 3.08 19.84
CA LEU A 193 -6.23 2.85 18.80
C LEU A 193 -5.49 1.54 19.04
N TYR A 194 -5.22 0.80 17.98
CA TYR A 194 -4.43 -0.43 18.05
C TYR A 194 -3.50 -0.52 16.85
N TYR A 195 -2.29 -1.00 17.11
CA TYR A 195 -1.26 -1.24 16.10
C TYR A 195 -0.70 -2.64 16.25
N PHE A 196 -0.56 -3.33 15.13
CA PHE A 196 0.13 -4.61 15.04
C PHE A 196 1.07 -4.63 13.84
N GLY A 197 2.30 -5.10 14.04
CA GLY A 197 3.30 -5.23 12.99
C GLY A 197 3.96 -6.61 13.01
N THR A 198 4.08 -7.25 11.85
CA THR A 198 4.73 -8.56 11.70
C THR A 198 5.51 -8.64 10.40
N SER A 199 6.56 -9.46 10.34
CA SER A 199 7.24 -9.83 9.09
C SER A 199 6.45 -10.87 8.26
N GLY A 200 5.36 -11.40 8.81
CA GLY A 200 4.42 -12.27 8.11
C GLY A 200 3.36 -11.51 7.30
N SER A 201 2.37 -12.25 6.78
CA SER A 201 1.23 -11.71 6.03
C SER A 201 -0.03 -11.50 6.86
N TYR A 202 0.04 -11.78 8.17
CA TYR A 202 -1.11 -11.68 9.07
C TYR A 202 -1.58 -10.23 9.22
N VAL A 203 -2.90 -10.06 9.19
CA VAL A 203 -3.59 -8.78 9.34
C VAL A 203 -4.40 -8.88 10.61
N ALA A 204 -4.13 -8.00 11.58
CA ALA A 204 -4.90 -7.99 12.81
C ALA A 204 -6.36 -7.63 12.52
N THR A 205 -7.27 -8.29 13.23
CA THR A 205 -8.70 -8.06 13.13
C THR A 205 -9.18 -7.05 14.17
N CYS A 206 -10.44 -6.65 14.10
CA CYS A 206 -11.05 -5.90 15.19
C CYS A 206 -11.12 -6.73 16.49
N ASP A 207 -11.32 -8.05 16.40
CA ASP A 207 -11.36 -8.92 17.57
C ASP A 207 -10.02 -8.91 18.32
N ASP A 208 -8.89 -8.99 17.61
CA ASP A 208 -7.55 -8.89 18.19
C ASP A 208 -7.35 -7.54 18.93
N ALA A 209 -7.83 -6.44 18.33
CA ALA A 209 -7.75 -5.12 18.93
C ALA A 209 -8.64 -5.01 20.19
N VAL A 210 -9.89 -5.49 20.12
CA VAL A 210 -10.82 -5.49 21.25
C VAL A 210 -10.31 -6.34 22.40
N GLN A 211 -9.74 -7.51 22.11
CA GLN A 211 -9.11 -8.36 23.12
C GLN A 211 -7.95 -7.63 23.80
N ALA A 212 -7.04 -7.03 23.03
CA ALA A 212 -5.90 -6.29 23.58
C ALA A 212 -6.33 -5.09 24.43
N TRP A 213 -7.34 -4.34 23.99
CA TRP A 213 -7.92 -3.24 24.77
C TRP A 213 -8.59 -3.73 26.05
N TYR A 214 -9.32 -4.85 25.99
CA TYR A 214 -10.01 -5.40 27.15
C TYR A 214 -9.06 -6.00 28.17
N ASP A 215 -7.92 -6.57 27.75
CA ASP A 215 -6.92 -7.19 28.63
C ASP A 215 -6.31 -6.22 29.65
N GLU A 216 -6.46 -4.91 29.44
CA GLU A 216 -6.13 -3.87 30.42
C GLU A 216 -6.98 -3.97 31.71
N ILE A 217 -8.09 -4.70 31.71
CA ILE A 217 -8.92 -4.96 32.90
C ILE A 217 -8.09 -5.47 34.09
N LYS A 218 -7.03 -6.23 33.83
CA LYS A 218 -6.13 -6.78 34.86
C LYS A 218 -5.43 -5.70 35.70
N ASP A 219 -5.31 -4.50 35.14
CA ASP A 219 -4.63 -3.35 35.74
C ASP A 219 -5.63 -2.32 36.30
N TYR A 220 -6.95 -2.57 36.18
CA TYR A 220 -7.98 -1.64 36.63
C TYR A 220 -8.39 -1.86 38.09
N ASP A 221 -8.26 -0.81 38.90
CA ASP A 221 -8.66 -0.81 40.30
C ASP A 221 -10.09 -0.27 40.48
N TYR A 222 -11.05 -1.19 40.70
CA TYR A 222 -12.45 -0.84 40.96
C TYR A 222 -12.66 -0.09 42.30
N GLN A 223 -11.72 -0.18 43.25
CA GLN A 223 -11.79 0.56 44.52
C GLN A 223 -11.35 2.01 44.36
N ASN A 224 -10.53 2.29 43.34
CA ASN A 224 -10.10 3.63 42.98
C ASN A 224 -10.38 3.91 41.48
N PRO A 225 -11.66 4.06 41.09
CA PRO A 225 -12.07 4.13 39.70
C PRO A 225 -11.70 5.50 39.09
N VAL A 226 -10.51 5.59 38.51
CA VAL A 226 -9.96 6.76 37.86
C VAL A 226 -9.36 6.40 36.50
N PHE A 227 -9.15 7.41 35.66
CA PHE A 227 -8.42 7.22 34.41
C PHE A 227 -6.96 6.86 34.66
N SER A 228 -6.44 5.89 33.91
CA SER A 228 -5.01 5.68 33.73
C SER A 228 -4.70 5.41 32.26
N LEU A 229 -3.46 5.70 31.84
CA LEU A 229 -2.99 5.36 30.50
C LEU A 229 -2.92 3.84 30.25
N SER A 230 -2.91 3.03 31.30
CA SER A 230 -2.86 1.57 31.22
C SER A 230 -4.24 0.90 31.17
N THR A 231 -5.32 1.65 31.38
CA THR A 231 -6.70 1.12 31.47
C THR A 231 -7.71 1.90 30.63
N GLY A 232 -7.23 2.93 29.93
CA GLY A 232 -8.05 3.81 29.13
C GLY A 232 -8.80 3.09 28.01
N HIS A 233 -8.20 2.07 27.39
CA HIS A 233 -8.86 1.34 26.32
C HIS A 233 -9.92 0.39 26.88
N PHE A 234 -9.62 -0.35 27.95
CA PHE A 234 -10.58 -1.21 28.64
C PHE A 234 -11.81 -0.40 29.06
N THR A 235 -11.60 0.71 29.75
CA THR A 235 -12.68 1.56 30.27
C THR A 235 -13.55 2.13 29.16
N ALA A 236 -12.99 2.43 27.98
CA ALA A 236 -13.77 2.83 26.80
C ALA A 236 -14.65 1.69 26.24
N VAL A 237 -14.12 0.45 26.16
CA VAL A 237 -14.86 -0.73 25.67
C VAL A 237 -16.09 -1.01 26.52
N VAL A 238 -15.94 -0.95 27.85
CA VAL A 238 -17.01 -1.33 28.80
C VAL A 238 -17.82 -0.14 29.32
N TRP A 239 -17.60 1.06 28.81
CA TRP A 239 -18.27 2.26 29.28
C TRP A 239 -19.80 2.15 29.16
N LYS A 240 -20.50 2.09 30.30
CA LYS A 240 -21.95 1.83 30.38
C LYS A 240 -22.78 2.79 29.53
N SER A 241 -22.48 4.08 29.59
CA SER A 241 -23.27 5.12 28.90
C SER A 241 -22.99 5.21 27.40
N THR A 242 -21.93 4.56 26.90
CA THR A 242 -21.66 4.46 25.46
C THR A 242 -22.67 3.51 24.84
N THR A 243 -23.30 3.91 23.74
CA THR A 243 -24.35 3.12 23.09
C THR A 243 -24.01 2.71 21.66
N ARG A 244 -23.05 3.40 21.02
CA ARG A 244 -22.70 3.21 19.62
C ARG A 244 -21.20 3.04 19.43
N VAL A 245 -20.83 2.18 18.49
CA VAL A 245 -19.45 1.99 18.05
C VAL A 245 -19.37 1.88 16.53
N GLY A 246 -18.31 2.42 15.96
CA GLY A 246 -17.89 2.12 14.60
C GLY A 246 -16.37 1.99 14.56
N ALA A 247 -15.87 1.09 13.73
CA ALA A 247 -14.43 0.81 13.67
C ALA A 247 -13.96 0.55 12.24
N ALA A 248 -12.68 0.78 12.02
CA ALA A 248 -12.03 0.53 10.74
C ALA A 248 -10.61 0.02 10.94
N LEU A 249 -10.10 -0.66 9.92
CA LEU A 249 -8.71 -1.10 9.87
C LEU A 249 -8.07 -0.73 8.54
N VAL A 250 -6.76 -0.49 8.59
CA VAL A 250 -5.92 -0.23 7.42
C VAL A 250 -4.69 -1.12 7.51
N LYS A 251 -4.45 -1.87 6.42
CA LYS A 251 -3.24 -2.66 6.22
C LYS A 251 -2.22 -1.87 5.40
N VAL A 252 -0.99 -1.80 5.89
CA VAL A 252 0.17 -1.29 5.16
C VAL A 252 1.19 -2.41 5.01
N VAL A 253 1.70 -2.62 3.79
CA VAL A 253 2.81 -3.53 3.53
C VAL A 253 3.99 -2.71 3.07
N ASP A 254 5.04 -2.64 3.90
CA ASP A 254 6.22 -1.82 3.64
C ASP A 254 7.46 -2.42 4.31
N GLY A 255 8.61 -2.34 3.64
CA GLY A 255 9.89 -2.82 4.16
C GLY A 255 9.93 -4.31 4.54
N GLY A 256 9.05 -5.15 3.97
CA GLY A 256 8.91 -6.56 4.33
C GLY A 256 8.06 -6.83 5.58
N TYR A 257 7.37 -5.81 6.11
CA TYR A 257 6.44 -5.93 7.23
C TYR A 257 4.99 -5.71 6.78
N THR A 258 4.08 -6.48 7.35
CA THR A 258 2.64 -6.20 7.35
C THR A 258 2.29 -5.47 8.64
N LYS A 259 1.79 -4.26 8.51
CA LYS A 259 1.33 -3.40 9.60
C LYS A 259 -0.19 -3.24 9.51
N THR A 260 -0.86 -3.30 10.65
CA THR A 260 -2.31 -3.07 10.75
C THR A 260 -2.57 -1.99 11.77
N TYR A 261 -3.34 -0.99 11.38
CA TYR A 261 -3.86 0.07 12.24
C TYR A 261 -5.34 -0.16 12.40
N VAL A 262 -5.83 -0.28 13.63
CA VAL A 262 -7.27 -0.41 13.94
C VAL A 262 -7.67 0.79 14.78
N VAL A 263 -8.78 1.43 14.39
CA VAL A 263 -9.38 2.56 15.11
C VAL A 263 -10.81 2.20 15.42
N ALA A 264 -11.24 2.41 16.66
CA ALA A 264 -12.64 2.35 17.06
C ALA A 264 -13.09 3.71 17.60
N ARG A 265 -14.32 4.11 17.26
CA ARG A 265 -14.99 5.33 17.68
C ARG A 265 -16.24 5.01 18.49
N TYR A 266 -16.46 5.75 19.56
CA TYR A 266 -17.51 5.50 20.54
C TYR A 266 -18.38 6.73 20.76
N LEU A 267 -19.70 6.54 20.85
CA LEU A 267 -20.63 7.63 21.11
C LEU A 267 -21.77 7.20 22.08
N PRO A 268 -22.09 7.98 23.12
CA PRO A 268 -21.31 9.09 23.68
C PRO A 268 -19.87 8.70 24.06
N GLN A 269 -18.97 9.68 24.17
CA GLN A 269 -17.58 9.41 24.56
C GLN A 269 -17.46 8.88 25.99
N GLY A 270 -16.57 7.92 26.18
CA GLY A 270 -16.21 7.38 27.50
C GLY A 270 -15.15 8.20 28.22
N ASN A 271 -14.60 7.62 29.28
CA ASN A 271 -13.43 8.14 30.02
C ASN A 271 -13.60 9.57 30.55
N MET A 272 -14.83 9.96 30.86
CA MET A 272 -15.14 11.26 31.42
C MET A 272 -14.70 11.32 32.89
N LYS A 273 -13.86 12.31 33.23
CA LYS A 273 -13.36 12.51 34.60
C LYS A 273 -14.51 12.56 35.61
N GLY A 274 -14.39 11.78 36.67
CA GLY A 274 -15.40 11.68 37.73
C GLY A 274 -16.60 10.80 37.42
N ARG A 275 -16.62 10.12 36.27
CA ARG A 275 -17.76 9.27 35.84
C ARG A 275 -17.41 7.78 35.75
N PHE A 276 -16.24 7.36 36.22
CA PHE A 276 -15.76 5.98 36.09
C PHE A 276 -16.57 4.98 36.93
N ALA A 277 -16.81 5.29 38.21
CA ALA A 277 -17.51 4.37 39.14
C ALA A 277 -18.91 3.95 38.65
N GLU A 278 -19.62 4.85 37.97
CA GLU A 278 -20.96 4.58 37.43
C GLU A 278 -20.96 3.93 36.04
N ASN A 279 -19.83 3.98 35.31
CA ASN A 279 -19.72 3.52 33.93
C ASN A 279 -18.84 2.28 33.73
N VAL A 280 -17.95 1.96 34.67
CA VAL A 280 -17.05 0.81 34.59
C VAL A 280 -17.43 -0.14 35.72
N LEU A 281 -18.38 -1.02 35.42
CA LEU A 281 -18.95 -1.95 36.39
C LEU A 281 -18.03 -3.17 36.57
N PRO A 282 -17.98 -3.81 37.75
CA PRO A 282 -17.18 -5.02 37.95
C PRO A 282 -17.71 -6.21 37.14
N LEU A 283 -16.91 -7.28 37.07
CA LEU A 283 -17.35 -8.55 36.49
C LEU A 283 -18.52 -9.13 37.28
N ALA A 284 -19.32 -9.96 36.61
CA ALA A 284 -20.31 -10.79 37.29
C ALA A 284 -19.64 -11.64 38.38
N SER A 285 -20.18 -11.53 39.61
CA SER A 285 -19.82 -12.35 40.76
C SER A 285 -20.39 -13.76 40.66
#